data_AF-A0A354S8S3-F1
#
_entry.id   AF-A0A354S8S3-F1
#
_cell.length_a   1.000
_cell.length_b   1.000
_cell.length_c   1.000
_cell.angle_alpha   90.00
_cell.angle_beta   90.00
_cell.angle_gamma   90.00
#
_symmetry.space_group_name_H-M   'P 1'
#
loop_
_entity.id
_entity.type
_entity.pdbx_description
1 polymer ?
#
loop_
_entity_poly.entity_id
_entity_poly.type
_entity_poly.pdbx_seq_one_letter_code
_entity_poly.pdbx_strand_id
1 'polypeptide(L)'
;QRMATAAVFMDALETIQKWYAEGHIITFFTSRTEEHREVTETWLQRHGFPYHGLLMGKPRGGNYHWIDNHIVRATRYSGTFSDLVRKPATIEVFED
;
A
#
# COMPACT_ATOMS: atom_id res chain seq x y z
N GLN A 1 6.26 -6.12 16.89
CA GLN A 1 7.45 -5.42 17.43
C GLN A 1 8.58 -5.12 16.41
N ARG A 2 8.81 -5.88 15.34
CA ARG A 2 9.93 -5.64 14.38
C ARG A 2 9.87 -4.36 13.52
N MET A 3 8.86 -3.49 13.65
CA MET A 3 8.78 -2.29 12.81
C MET A 3 9.73 -1.19 13.22
N ALA A 4 9.86 -0.95 14.52
CA ALA A 4 10.52 0.25 15.03
C ALA A 4 11.98 0.39 14.54
N THR A 5 12.60 -0.75 14.19
CA THR A 5 13.99 -0.87 13.72
C THR A 5 14.08 -1.34 12.27
N ALA A 6 12.96 -1.43 11.54
CA ALA A 6 12.97 -1.84 10.15
C ALA A 6 13.73 -0.81 9.30
N ALA A 7 14.61 -1.30 8.42
CA ALA A 7 15.28 -0.46 7.44
C ALA A 7 14.27 0.14 6.45
N VAL A 8 14.55 1.36 6.00
CA VAL A 8 13.73 2.06 5.00
C VAL A 8 14.10 1.57 3.61
N PHE A 9 13.08 1.28 2.80
CA PHE A 9 13.23 1.13 1.36
C PHE A 9 13.17 2.53 0.73
N MET A 10 14.32 3.07 0.34
CA MET A 10 14.41 4.45 -0.16
C MET A 10 13.65 4.65 -1.47
N ASP A 11 13.68 3.66 -2.35
CA ASP A 11 12.92 3.63 -3.60
C ASP A 11 11.40 3.71 -3.36
N ALA A 12 10.90 3.01 -2.33
CA ALA A 12 9.51 3.09 -1.91
C ALA A 12 9.15 4.49 -1.38
N LEU A 13 10.03 5.09 -0.57
CA LEU A 13 9.83 6.42 -0.01
C LEU A 13 9.73 7.48 -1.11
N GLU A 14 10.70 7.50 -2.03
CA GLU A 14 10.74 8.44 -3.15
C GLU A 14 9.50 8.30 -4.05
N THR A 15 9.11 7.05 -4.37
CA THR A 15 7.92 6.77 -5.19
C THR A 15 6.64 7.29 -4.53
N ILE A 16 6.47 7.04 -3.23
CA ILE A 16 5.29 7.46 -2.49
C ILE A 16 5.24 8.98 -2.33
N GLN A 17 6.39 9.63 -2.06
CA GLN A 17 6.47 11.09 -1.99
C GLN A 17 6.10 11.74 -3.33
N LYS A 18 6.59 11.19 -4.45
CA LYS A 18 6.22 11.63 -5.80
C LYS A 18 4.71 11.53 -6.02
N TRP A 19 4.11 10.36 -5.78
CA TRP A 19 2.67 10.17 -5.94
C TRP A 19 1.84 11.09 -5.06
N TYR A 20 2.28 11.31 -3.81
CA TYR A 20 1.62 12.23 -2.90
C TYR A 20 1.66 13.67 -3.45
N ALA A 21 2.81 14.11 -3.96
CA ALA A 21 2.96 15.42 -4.59
C ALA A 21 2.13 15.57 -5.89
N GLU A 22 1.91 14.48 -6.62
CA GLU A 22 1.03 14.41 -7.80
C GLU A 22 -0.47 14.38 -7.43
N GLY A 23 -0.81 14.40 -6.13
CA GLY A 23 -2.19 14.43 -5.65
C GLY A 23 -2.83 13.04 -5.49
N HIS A 24 -2.04 11.96 -5.52
CA HIS A 24 -2.57 10.62 -5.31
C HIS A 24 -2.95 10.40 -3.83
N ILE A 25 -4.07 9.70 -3.61
CA ILE A 25 -4.49 9.28 -2.27
C ILE A 25 -3.74 8.02 -1.85
N ILE A 26 -2.74 8.19 -1.00
CA ILE A 26 -1.94 7.09 -0.43
C ILE A 26 -2.62 6.48 0.82
N THR A 27 -2.94 5.19 0.76
CA THR A 27 -3.44 4.42 1.92
C THR A 27 -2.61 3.16 2.10
N PHE A 28 -1.97 2.99 3.27
CA PHE A 28 -1.26 1.76 3.61
C PHE A 28 -2.24 0.69 4.06
N PHE A 29 -2.09 -0.54 3.54
CA PHE A 29 -2.90 -1.69 3.93
C PHE A 29 -2.02 -2.84 4.43
N THR A 30 -2.11 -3.15 5.72
CA THR A 30 -1.14 -4.01 6.41
C THR A 30 -1.80 -5.14 7.20
N SER A 31 -1.14 -6.30 7.27
CA SER A 31 -1.61 -7.47 8.05
C SER A 31 -1.27 -7.39 9.53
N ARG A 32 -0.88 -6.20 9.98
CA ARG A 32 -0.68 -5.86 11.39
C ARG A 32 -2.04 -5.63 12.02
N THR A 33 -2.19 -6.04 13.28
CA THR A 33 -3.40 -5.78 14.07
C THR A 33 -3.38 -4.35 14.61
N GLU A 34 -4.53 -3.87 15.08
CA GLU A 34 -4.68 -2.53 15.70
C GLU A 34 -3.69 -2.28 16.85
N GLU A 35 -3.33 -3.31 17.63
CA GLU A 35 -2.30 -3.24 18.67
C GLU A 35 -0.93 -2.75 18.16
N HIS A 36 -0.69 -2.84 16.85
CA HIS A 36 0.55 -2.41 16.20
C HIS A 36 0.44 -1.05 15.50
N ARG A 37 -0.70 -0.35 15.60
CA ARG A 37 -0.94 0.92 14.90
C ARG A 37 0.08 1.97 15.31
N GLU A 38 0.20 2.24 16.60
CA GLU A 38 1.07 3.31 17.13
C GLU A 38 2.52 3.16 16.67
N VAL A 39 3.09 1.96 16.78
CA VAL A 39 4.47 1.69 16.33
C VAL A 39 4.62 1.81 14.81
N THR A 40 3.54 1.59 14.06
CA THR A 40 3.52 1.72 12.59
C THR A 40 3.47 3.19 12.18
N GLU A 41 2.57 3.97 12.77
CA GLU A 41 2.43 5.41 12.53
C GLU A 41 3.70 6.16 12.93
N THR A 42 4.26 5.85 14.10
CA THR A 42 5.53 6.44 14.57
C THR A 42 6.67 6.18 13.60
N TRP A 43 6.78 4.96 13.06
CA TRP A 43 7.82 4.62 12.11
C TRP A 43 7.61 5.34 10.77
N LEU A 44 6.38 5.37 10.24
CA LEU A 44 6.05 6.07 9.01
C LEU A 44 6.37 7.57 9.11
N GLN A 45 5.96 8.20 10.21
CA GLN A 45 6.22 9.61 10.49
C GLN A 45 7.73 9.89 10.60
N ARG A 46 8.46 9.09 11.39
CA ARG A 46 9.91 9.22 11.57
C ARG A 46 10.66 9.17 10.25
N HIS A 47 10.22 8.31 9.33
CA HIS A 47 10.88 8.11 8.04
C HIS A 47 10.25 8.91 6.89
N GLY A 48 9.31 9.80 7.18
CA GLY A 48 8.80 10.76 6.20
C GLY A 48 7.92 10.17 5.11
N PHE A 49 7.23 9.05 5.38
CA PHE A 49 6.24 8.50 4.46
C PHE A 49 4.93 9.30 4.55
N PRO A 50 4.53 10.03 3.50
CA PRO A 50 3.25 10.71 3.50
C PRO A 50 2.11 9.73 3.20
N TYR A 51 0.99 9.85 3.90
CA TYR A 51 -0.20 9.03 3.69
C TYR A 51 -1.47 9.71 4.17
N HIS A 52 -2.62 9.26 3.67
CA HIS A 52 -3.95 9.72 4.04
C HIS A 52 -4.69 8.68 4.90
N GLY A 53 -4.38 7.39 4.73
CA GLY A 53 -5.03 6.31 5.48
C GLY A 53 -4.09 5.16 5.86
N LEU A 54 -4.40 4.49 6.97
CA LEU A 54 -3.75 3.26 7.42
C LEU A 54 -4.80 2.24 7.84
N LEU A 55 -4.94 1.19 7.04
CA LEU A 55 -5.87 0.09 7.24
C LEU A 55 -5.12 -1.12 7.82
N MET A 56 -5.54 -1.54 9.01
CA MET A 56 -4.99 -2.66 9.75
C MET A 56 -5.81 -3.94 9.49
N GLY A 57 -5.28 -5.09 9.87
CA GLY A 57 -6.00 -6.35 9.82
C GLY A 57 -6.13 -6.96 8.43
N LYS A 58 -5.25 -6.63 7.48
CA LYS A 58 -5.21 -7.28 6.16
C LYS A 58 -5.16 -8.80 6.31
N PRO A 59 -6.06 -9.55 5.65
CA PRO A 59 -6.02 -11.02 5.62
C PRO A 59 -4.67 -11.52 5.09
N ARG A 60 -4.10 -12.53 5.75
CA ARG A 60 -2.83 -13.16 5.32
C ARG A 60 -3.13 -14.30 4.36
N GLY A 61 -3.21 -13.99 3.06
CA GLY A 61 -3.47 -14.97 2.00
C GLY A 61 -4.96 -15.16 1.69
N GLY A 62 -5.25 -15.98 0.67
CA GLY A 62 -6.60 -16.19 0.12
C GLY A 62 -7.01 -15.17 -0.95
N ASN A 63 -8.15 -15.45 -1.61
CA ASN A 63 -8.80 -14.54 -2.54
C ASN A 63 -9.67 -13.56 -1.74
N TYR A 64 -9.25 -12.30 -1.63
CA TYR A 64 -10.07 -11.23 -1.05
C TYR A 64 -10.35 -10.17 -2.12
N HIS A 65 -11.59 -9.69 -2.13
CA HIS A 65 -12.08 -8.73 -3.11
C HIS A 65 -12.26 -7.37 -2.45
N TRP A 66 -11.83 -6.32 -3.15
CA TRP A 66 -12.18 -4.94 -2.81
C TRP A 66 -13.32 -4.54 -3.70
N ILE A 67 -14.49 -4.31 -3.10
CA ILE A 67 -15.71 -3.94 -3.82
C ILE A 67 -15.85 -2.42 -3.70
N ASP A 68 -15.75 -1.74 -4.85
CA ASP A 68 -15.88 -0.30 -4.98
C ASP A 68 -16.70 -0.03 -6.25
N ASN A 69 -17.53 1.01 -6.24
CA ASN A 69 -18.30 1.44 -7.40
C ASN A 69 -17.49 2.35 -8.34
N HIS A 70 -16.29 2.75 -7.93
CA HIS A 70 -15.34 3.52 -8.72
C HIS A 70 -14.26 2.63 -9.32
N ILE A 71 -13.65 3.06 -10.44
CA ILE A 71 -12.55 2.32 -11.07
C ILE A 71 -11.35 2.26 -10.13
N VAL A 72 -11.00 1.05 -9.68
CA VAL A 72 -9.78 0.78 -8.92
C VAL A 72 -8.71 0.23 -9.86
N ARG A 73 -7.56 0.90 -9.92
CA ARG A 73 -6.40 0.41 -10.70
C ARG A 73 -5.61 -0.59 -9.87
N ALA A 74 -5.56 -1.84 -10.31
CA ALA A 74 -4.72 -2.85 -9.68
C ALA A 74 -3.24 -2.63 -10.04
N THR A 75 -2.40 -2.37 -9.03
CA THR A 75 -0.93 -2.32 -9.17
C THR A 75 -0.33 -3.46 -8.37
N ARG A 76 0.52 -4.28 -9.00
CA ARG A 76 1.17 -5.42 -8.35
C ARG A 76 2.65 -5.13 -8.11
N TYR A 77 3.06 -5.15 -6.84
CA TYR A 77 4.47 -5.12 -6.46
C TYR A 77 5.11 -6.51 -6.59
N SER A 78 6.30 -6.58 -7.19
CA SER A 78 7.06 -7.82 -7.39
C SER A 78 8.47 -7.81 -6.80
N GLY A 79 8.80 -6.83 -5.96
CA GLY A 79 10.10 -6.78 -5.25
C GLY A 79 10.96 -5.54 -5.51
N THR A 80 10.55 -4.64 -6.40
CA THR A 80 11.25 -3.37 -6.67
C THR A 80 10.25 -2.29 -7.06
N PHE A 81 10.46 -1.05 -6.59
CA PHE A 81 9.72 0.11 -7.07
C PHE A 81 10.39 0.62 -8.36
N SER A 82 9.76 0.34 -9.50
CA SER A 82 10.20 0.77 -10.83
C SER A 82 9.03 1.43 -11.56
N ASP A 83 9.29 2.00 -12.74
CA ASP A 83 8.24 2.59 -13.56
C ASP A 83 7.12 1.60 -13.86
N LEU A 84 5.88 2.07 -13.78
CA LEU A 84 4.71 1.25 -14.05
C LEU A 84 4.64 0.90 -15.54
N VAL A 85 4.58 -0.39 -15.84
CA VAL A 85 4.37 -0.92 -17.19
C VAL A 85 2.97 -1.53 -17.32
N ARG A 86 2.33 -1.33 -18.47
CA ARG A 86 1.03 -1.95 -18.78
C ARG A 86 1.25 -3.36 -19.31
N LYS A 87 0.54 -4.34 -18.73
CA LYS A 87 0.53 -5.74 -19.18
C LYS A 87 -0.92 -6.25 -19.25
N PRO A 88 -1.34 -6.93 -20.33
CA PRO A 88 -2.62 -7.62 -20.36
C PRO A 88 -2.68 -8.73 -19.32
N ALA A 89 -3.83 -8.89 -18.66
CA ALA A 89 -4.12 -9.98 -17.73
C ALA A 89 -5.59 -10.38 -17.80
N THR A 90 -5.89 -11.67 -17.67
CA THR A 90 -7.26 -12.15 -17.50
C THR A 90 -7.72 -11.87 -16.08
N ILE A 91 -8.92 -11.29 -15.94
CA ILE A 91 -9.55 -10.99 -14.65
C ILE A 91 -10.97 -11.54 -14.62
N GLU A 92 -11.46 -11.81 -13.41
CA GLU A 92 -12.87 -12.10 -13.16
C GLU A 92 -13.59 -10.78 -12.83
N VAL A 93 -14.77 -10.58 -13.41
CA VAL A 93 -15.61 -9.39 -13.22
C VAL A 93 -17.04 -9.83 -12.91
N PHE A 94 -17.81 -8.96 -12.25
CA PHE A 94 -19.25 -9.18 -12.07
C PHE A 94 -19.95 -9.14 -13.44
N GLU A 95 -21.04 -9.89 -13.57
CA GLU A 95 -21.94 -9.80 -14.71
C GLU A 95 -22.71 -8.46 -14.66
N ASP A 96 -22.98 -7.88 -15.84
CA ASP A 96 -23.64 -6.57 -16.00
C ASP A 96 -25.11 -6.56 -15.53
#